data_AF-A0A2T6JC98-F1
#
_entry.id   AF-A0A2T6JC98-F1
#
_cell.length_a   1.000
_cell.length_b   1.000
_cell.length_c   1.000
_cell.angle_alpha   90.00
_cell.angle_beta   90.00
_cell.angle_gamma   90.00
#
_symmetry.space_group_name_H-M   'P 1'
#
loop_
_entity.id
_entity.type
_entity.pdbx_description
1 polymer ?
#
loop_
_entity_poly.entity_id
_entity_poly.type
_entity_poly.pdbx_seq_one_letter_code
_entity_poly.pdbx_strand_id
1 'polypeptide(L)'
;MRYSLKKKSGFSLVELAVVMAIIGIVGLFVWRWVASTREPMQRPAMLRQLGEAQAAVEGFVLAHHRLPCPSANTGGSEACGDATAVRLPWRSLGLSSNFGLFHYGVNRGAGLDLAAAPAAAVSPDLNIDFTGMPVIPTYPTFSPPIAASATVTAAAARAQAAITAASARRAVVNGLDWCRVLRSFAANSAVAGTLTAGNVSDSMPVAYVLVHPGENNQFDGNNAVGASATWRFDFPGRPQDANYDDLTLAVGPADLDARIGCVGRLSEMQATAQGAYAAYDSARVMQEYWSLRVFDITAAESAVQSAESGVATAALALAVATASGVISIASAANSEGVTAFVVGIAAANLVVAIAQTVYAAKALDEAKAALQVAKEKQAATDAYAAQIYDTFTQTLANATKLDVKGLNP
;
A
#
# COMPACT_ATOMS: atom_id res chain seq x y z
N MET A 1 24.26 -46.68 -89.46
CA MET A 1 23.38 -46.89 -88.29
C MET A 1 23.37 -48.36 -87.92
N ARG A 2 23.94 -48.75 -86.78
CA ARG A 2 23.88 -50.13 -86.24
C ARG A 2 23.07 -50.08 -84.94
N TYR A 3 21.88 -50.68 -84.92
CA TYR A 3 21.08 -50.83 -83.71
C TYR A 3 21.67 -51.94 -82.85
N SER A 4 22.16 -51.59 -81.66
CA SER A 4 22.54 -52.56 -80.62
C SER A 4 21.28 -52.96 -79.85
N LEU A 5 20.81 -54.19 -80.06
CA LEU A 5 19.75 -54.79 -79.26
C LEU A 5 20.30 -55.12 -77.87
N LYS A 6 19.96 -54.31 -76.87
CA LYS A 6 20.19 -54.64 -75.46
C LYS A 6 19.35 -55.86 -75.07
N LYS A 7 20.03 -56.94 -74.67
CA LYS A 7 19.42 -58.13 -74.06
C LYS A 7 18.73 -57.71 -72.75
N LYS A 8 17.41 -57.82 -72.67
CA LYS A 8 16.67 -57.65 -71.40
C LYS A 8 16.93 -58.89 -70.54
N SER A 9 17.70 -58.74 -69.47
CA SER A 9 17.76 -59.74 -68.40
C SER A 9 16.41 -59.75 -67.68
N GLY A 10 15.67 -60.86 -67.76
CA GLY A 10 14.48 -61.07 -66.95
C GLY A 10 14.88 -61.18 -65.48
N PHE A 11 14.13 -60.51 -64.61
CA PHE A 11 14.34 -60.55 -63.16
C PHE A 11 14.16 -61.98 -62.64
N SER A 12 15.09 -62.41 -61.79
CA SER A 12 14.99 -63.72 -61.13
C SER A 12 13.87 -63.69 -60.09
N LEU A 13 13.11 -64.78 -60.00
CA LEU A 13 12.03 -64.95 -59.02
C LEU A 13 12.55 -64.78 -57.57
N VAL A 14 13.82 -65.11 -57.34
CA VAL A 14 14.52 -64.93 -56.06
C VAL A 14 14.75 -63.45 -55.74
N GLU A 15 15.08 -62.63 -56.73
CA GLU A 15 15.37 -61.21 -56.54
C GLU A 15 14.11 -60.45 -56.12
N LEU A 16 12.96 -60.78 -56.70
CA LEU A 16 11.67 -60.19 -56.33
C LEU A 16 11.23 -60.63 -54.92
N ALA A 17 11.48 -61.89 -54.54
CA ALA A 17 11.18 -62.39 -53.19
C ALA A 17 12.00 -61.67 -52.11
N VAL A 18 13.30 -61.44 -52.36
CA VAL A 18 14.18 -60.70 -51.44
C VAL A 18 13.73 -59.25 -51.31
N VAL A 19 13.36 -58.59 -52.41
CA VAL A 19 12.85 -57.21 -52.38
C VAL A 19 11.56 -57.10 -51.56
N MET A 20 10.61 -58.04 -51.73
CA MET A 20 9.40 -58.03 -50.90
C MET A 20 9.69 -58.30 -49.41
N ALA A 21 10.64 -59.19 -49.10
CA ALA A 21 11.03 -59.44 -47.71
C ALA A 21 11.65 -58.19 -47.06
N ILE A 22 12.53 -57.48 -47.78
CA ILE A 22 13.14 -56.24 -47.30
C ILE A 22 12.07 -55.16 -47.12
N ILE A 23 11.17 -54.97 -48.07
CA ILE A 23 10.07 -53.99 -47.96
C ILE A 23 9.14 -54.33 -46.79
N GLY A 24 8.85 -55.61 -46.57
CA GLY A 24 8.04 -56.07 -45.43
C GLY A 24 8.70 -55.74 -44.08
N ILE A 25 9.99 -56.02 -43.96
CA ILE A 25 10.77 -55.71 -42.74
C ILE A 25 10.84 -54.20 -42.52
N VAL A 26 11.21 -53.43 -43.56
CA VAL A 26 11.26 -51.96 -43.49
C VAL A 26 9.88 -51.39 -43.15
N GLY A 27 8.80 -51.93 -43.71
CA GLY A 27 7.43 -51.53 -43.40
C GLY A 27 7.08 -51.71 -41.92
N LEU A 28 7.48 -52.83 -41.29
CA LEU A 28 7.25 -53.06 -39.87
C LEU A 28 8.04 -52.08 -38.99
N PHE A 29 9.29 -51.79 -39.33
CA PHE A 29 10.10 -50.80 -38.60
C PHE A 29 9.55 -49.38 -38.74
N VAL A 30 9.15 -48.98 -39.95
CA VAL A 30 8.53 -47.67 -40.21
C VAL A 30 7.20 -47.55 -39.49
N TRP A 31 6.35 -48.59 -39.48
CA TRP A 31 5.08 -48.58 -38.75
C TRP A 31 5.30 -48.42 -37.24
N ARG A 32 6.22 -49.19 -36.67
CA ARG A 32 6.59 -49.11 -35.24
C ARG A 32 7.10 -47.72 -34.87
N TRP A 33 7.93 -47.13 -35.75
CA TRP A 33 8.49 -45.79 -35.56
C TRP A 33 7.42 -44.69 -35.69
N VAL A 34 6.54 -44.77 -36.70
CA VAL A 34 5.44 -43.81 -36.86
C VAL A 34 4.46 -43.87 -35.68
N ALA A 35 4.17 -45.07 -35.15
CA ALA A 35 3.36 -45.22 -33.95
C ALA A 35 4.01 -44.56 -32.72
N SER A 36 5.31 -44.77 -32.49
CA SER A 36 6.03 -44.14 -31.38
C SER A 36 6.25 -42.62 -31.55
N THR A 37 6.14 -42.09 -32.77
CA THR A 37 6.34 -40.66 -33.04
C THR A 37 5.02 -39.86 -32.98
N ARG A 38 3.85 -40.52 -32.82
CA ARG A 38 2.55 -39.84 -32.68
C ARG A 38 2.20 -39.43 -31.25
N GLU A 39 2.69 -40.16 -30.24
CA GLU A 39 2.52 -39.82 -28.81
C GLU A 39 3.00 -38.39 -28.39
N PRO A 40 4.06 -37.77 -28.98
CA PRO A 40 4.46 -36.42 -28.59
C PRO A 40 3.60 -35.27 -29.15
N MET A 41 2.64 -35.50 -30.06
CA MET A 41 1.92 -34.37 -30.70
C MET A 41 0.78 -33.79 -29.86
N GLN A 42 0.13 -34.58 -28.98
CA GLN A 42 -1.03 -34.09 -28.22
C GLN A 42 -0.63 -33.46 -26.88
N ARG A 43 0.46 -33.92 -26.27
CA ARG A 43 0.91 -33.43 -24.95
C ARG A 43 1.19 -31.92 -24.90
N PRO A 44 1.87 -31.29 -25.88
CA PRO A 44 2.02 -29.84 -25.91
C PRO A 44 0.68 -29.10 -25.98
N ALA A 45 -0.32 -29.65 -26.67
CA ALA A 45 -1.65 -29.05 -26.76
C ALA A 45 -2.40 -29.13 -25.43
N MET A 46 -2.35 -30.26 -24.72
CA MET A 46 -2.95 -30.40 -23.39
C MET A 46 -2.29 -29.48 -22.35
N LEU A 47 -0.95 -29.37 -22.38
CA LEU A 47 -0.23 -28.42 -21.51
C LEU A 47 -0.60 -26.97 -21.82
N ARG A 48 -0.80 -26.63 -23.11
CA ARG A 48 -1.28 -25.29 -23.51
C ARG A 48 -2.67 -25.01 -22.95
N GLN A 49 -3.58 -25.99 -22.96
CA GLN A 49 -4.91 -25.83 -22.36
C GLN A 49 -4.82 -25.66 -20.84
N LEU A 50 -3.98 -26.44 -20.14
CA LEU A 50 -3.74 -26.24 -18.71
C LEU A 50 -3.22 -24.82 -18.41
N GLY A 51 -2.30 -24.31 -19.23
CA GLY A 51 -1.81 -22.93 -19.12
C GLY A 51 -2.90 -21.87 -19.35
N GLU A 52 -3.80 -22.10 -20.32
CA GLU A 52 -4.96 -21.22 -20.56
C GLU A 52 -5.93 -21.22 -19.36
N ALA A 53 -6.24 -22.39 -18.81
CA ALA A 53 -7.06 -22.52 -17.61
C ALA A 53 -6.39 -21.85 -16.39
N GLN A 54 -5.08 -22.03 -16.23
CA GLN A 54 -4.31 -21.40 -15.16
C GLN A 54 -4.40 -19.86 -15.25
N ALA A 55 -4.15 -19.31 -16.43
CA ALA A 55 -4.22 -17.87 -16.66
C ALA A 55 -5.63 -17.31 -16.38
N ALA A 56 -6.69 -18.05 -16.73
CA ALA A 56 -8.06 -17.65 -16.42
C ALA A 56 -8.36 -17.68 -14.91
N VAL A 57 -7.88 -18.71 -14.19
CA VAL A 57 -8.01 -18.79 -12.72
C VAL A 57 -7.28 -17.65 -12.03
N GLU A 58 -6.05 -17.33 -12.46
CA GLU A 58 -5.28 -16.21 -11.90
C GLU A 58 -5.89 -14.85 -12.26
N GLY A 59 -6.40 -14.68 -13.48
CA GLY A 59 -7.14 -13.48 -13.90
C GLY A 59 -8.42 -13.27 -13.11
N PHE A 60 -9.13 -14.36 -12.76
CA PHE A 60 -10.33 -14.30 -11.93
C PHE A 60 -10.03 -13.73 -10.54
N VAL A 61 -8.88 -14.08 -9.94
CA VAL A 61 -8.46 -13.53 -8.63
C VAL A 61 -8.30 -12.01 -8.69
N LEU A 62 -7.74 -11.48 -9.77
CA LEU A 62 -7.55 -10.04 -9.93
C LEU A 62 -8.90 -9.30 -9.94
N ALA A 63 -9.92 -9.88 -10.59
CA ALA A 63 -11.25 -9.28 -10.73
C ALA A 63 -12.16 -9.50 -9.51
N HIS A 64 -12.07 -10.66 -8.85
CA HIS A 64 -13.03 -11.07 -7.82
C HIS A 64 -12.45 -11.17 -6.41
N HIS A 65 -11.13 -11.00 -6.24
CA HIS A 65 -10.44 -11.04 -4.94
C HIS A 65 -10.64 -12.37 -4.19
N ARG A 66 -10.80 -13.45 -4.95
CA ARG A 66 -10.93 -14.83 -4.50
C ARG A 66 -10.62 -15.78 -5.65
N LEU A 67 -10.26 -17.01 -5.35
CA LEU A 67 -10.24 -18.09 -6.34
C LEU A 67 -11.68 -18.51 -6.68
N PRO A 68 -11.92 -19.02 -7.90
CA PRO A 68 -13.24 -19.52 -8.27
C PRO A 68 -13.58 -20.78 -7.46
N CYS A 69 -14.86 -21.02 -7.20
CA CYS A 69 -15.32 -22.28 -6.63
C CYS A 69 -15.44 -23.36 -7.71
N PRO A 70 -15.16 -24.64 -7.43
CA PRO A 70 -15.38 -25.71 -8.40
C PRO A 70 -16.84 -25.76 -8.85
N SER A 71 -17.06 -26.25 -10.07
CA SER A 71 -18.39 -26.54 -10.60
C SER A 71 -18.84 -27.94 -10.19
N ALA A 72 -20.12 -28.07 -9.87
CA ALA A 72 -20.73 -29.36 -9.53
C ALA A 72 -20.94 -30.26 -10.77
N ASN A 73 -21.00 -29.68 -11.97
CA ASN A 73 -21.30 -30.41 -13.20
C ASN A 73 -20.59 -29.79 -14.42
N THR A 74 -20.83 -30.35 -15.61
CA THR A 74 -20.21 -29.90 -16.86
C THR A 74 -20.75 -28.55 -17.38
N GLY A 75 -21.78 -27.98 -16.73
CA GLY A 75 -22.37 -26.70 -17.09
C GLY A 75 -21.47 -25.48 -16.85
N GLY A 76 -20.43 -25.63 -16.02
CA GLY A 76 -19.33 -24.68 -15.88
C GLY A 76 -19.56 -23.51 -14.95
N SER A 77 -20.65 -23.48 -14.18
CA SER A 77 -20.92 -22.45 -13.18
C SER A 77 -20.34 -22.83 -11.81
N GLU A 78 -19.83 -21.84 -11.08
CA GLU A 78 -19.33 -22.02 -9.70
C GLU A 78 -20.41 -22.62 -8.76
N ALA A 79 -20.01 -23.59 -7.94
CA ALA A 79 -20.86 -24.24 -6.95
C ALA A 79 -20.23 -24.17 -5.54
N CYS A 80 -20.11 -22.96 -4.98
CA CYS A 80 -19.46 -22.73 -3.68
C CYS A 80 -20.11 -23.45 -2.49
N GLY A 81 -21.37 -23.88 -2.60
CA GLY A 81 -22.06 -24.64 -1.55
C GLY A 81 -21.85 -26.16 -1.63
N ASP A 82 -21.24 -26.66 -2.70
CA ASP A 82 -21.06 -28.09 -2.93
C ASP A 82 -19.61 -28.50 -2.61
N ALA A 83 -19.42 -29.17 -1.47
CA ALA A 83 -18.12 -29.68 -1.04
C ALA A 83 -17.60 -30.84 -1.92
N THR A 84 -18.46 -31.42 -2.76
CA THR A 84 -18.10 -32.52 -3.68
C THR A 84 -17.80 -32.03 -5.10
N ALA A 85 -17.98 -30.74 -5.37
CA ALA A 85 -17.68 -30.14 -6.66
C ALA A 85 -16.17 -30.25 -6.98
N VAL A 86 -15.84 -30.64 -8.21
CA VAL A 86 -14.45 -30.91 -8.65
C VAL A 86 -14.20 -30.50 -10.08
N ARG A 87 -15.16 -29.90 -10.78
CA ARG A 87 -14.98 -29.52 -12.18
C ARG A 87 -14.54 -28.07 -12.28
N LEU A 88 -13.79 -27.75 -13.33
CA LEU A 88 -13.40 -26.38 -13.64
C LEU A 88 -14.67 -25.55 -13.99
N PRO A 89 -14.93 -24.42 -13.31
CA PRO A 89 -16.04 -23.53 -13.62
C PRO A 89 -15.75 -22.69 -14.87
N TRP A 90 -15.60 -23.36 -16.01
CA TRP A 90 -15.18 -22.78 -17.29
C TRP A 90 -16.06 -21.60 -17.73
N ARG A 91 -17.36 -21.62 -17.43
CA ARG A 91 -18.28 -20.54 -17.80
C ARG A 91 -18.03 -19.30 -16.95
N SER A 92 -17.83 -19.47 -15.64
CA SER A 92 -17.47 -18.36 -14.75
C SER A 92 -16.08 -17.79 -15.05
N LEU A 93 -15.17 -18.62 -15.58
CA LEU A 93 -13.85 -18.22 -16.03
C LEU A 93 -13.82 -17.60 -17.44
N GLY A 94 -14.94 -17.59 -18.17
CA GLY A 94 -15.00 -17.11 -19.55
C GLY A 94 -14.26 -17.98 -20.57
N LEU A 95 -13.99 -19.24 -20.22
CA LEU A 95 -13.37 -20.24 -21.09
C LEU A 95 -14.40 -20.90 -22.02
N SER A 96 -13.92 -21.68 -22.99
CA SER A 96 -14.79 -22.49 -23.86
C SER A 96 -15.31 -23.75 -23.15
N SER A 97 -16.41 -24.33 -23.64
CA SER A 97 -17.01 -25.55 -23.06
C SER A 97 -16.10 -26.78 -23.06
N ASN A 98 -15.03 -26.78 -23.87
CA ASN A 98 -14.05 -27.86 -23.92
C ASN A 98 -13.32 -28.04 -22.58
N PHE A 99 -13.25 -26.98 -21.77
CA PHE A 99 -12.69 -27.00 -20.43
C PHE A 99 -13.62 -27.63 -19.38
N GLY A 100 -14.88 -27.93 -19.73
CA GLY A 100 -15.85 -28.52 -18.80
C GLY A 100 -15.57 -29.95 -18.36
N LEU A 101 -14.61 -30.62 -19.04
CA LEU A 101 -14.11 -31.92 -18.63
C LEU A 101 -13.03 -31.81 -17.55
N PHE A 102 -12.40 -30.65 -17.36
CA PHE A 102 -11.22 -30.52 -16.50
C PHE A 102 -11.63 -30.61 -15.02
N HIS A 103 -10.78 -31.23 -14.21
CA HIS A 103 -10.93 -31.18 -12.77
C HIS A 103 -10.22 -29.95 -12.20
N TYR A 104 -10.82 -29.39 -11.15
CA TYR A 104 -10.36 -28.22 -10.44
C TYR A 104 -10.61 -28.39 -8.94
N GLY A 105 -9.60 -28.06 -8.14
CA GLY A 105 -9.69 -27.98 -6.69
C GLY A 105 -9.10 -26.68 -6.19
N VAL A 106 -9.65 -26.16 -5.09
CA VAL A 106 -9.18 -24.94 -4.43
C VAL A 106 -9.12 -25.16 -2.93
N ASN A 107 -8.13 -24.57 -2.26
CA ASN A 107 -8.02 -24.65 -0.82
C ASN A 107 -9.14 -23.85 -0.14
N ARG A 108 -10.02 -24.59 0.55
CA ARG A 108 -11.13 -24.05 1.35
C ARG A 108 -11.07 -24.44 2.82
N GLY A 109 -10.03 -25.16 3.21
CA GLY A 109 -9.93 -25.77 4.52
C GLY A 109 -9.22 -24.91 5.56
N ALA A 110 -9.39 -25.33 6.82
CA ALA A 110 -8.62 -24.84 7.96
C ALA A 110 -8.67 -23.32 8.23
N GLY A 111 -9.79 -22.67 7.91
CA GLY A 111 -9.95 -21.22 8.07
C GLY A 111 -9.18 -20.37 7.04
N LEU A 112 -8.56 -21.01 6.05
CA LEU A 112 -7.80 -20.39 4.97
C LEU A 112 -8.54 -20.58 3.64
N ASP A 113 -9.83 -20.19 3.60
CA ASP A 113 -10.65 -20.35 2.39
C ASP A 113 -10.28 -19.30 1.35
N LEU A 114 -9.56 -19.73 0.31
CA LEU A 114 -9.14 -18.86 -0.78
C LEU A 114 -10.26 -18.60 -1.80
N ALA A 115 -11.35 -19.37 -1.75
CA ALA A 115 -12.50 -19.21 -2.65
C ALA A 115 -13.66 -18.41 -2.02
N ALA A 116 -13.56 -18.07 -0.73
CA ALA A 116 -14.48 -17.17 -0.04
C ALA A 116 -13.94 -15.73 -0.01
N ALA A 117 -14.83 -14.77 0.21
CA ALA A 117 -14.43 -13.41 0.53
C ALA A 117 -13.76 -13.39 1.91
N PRO A 118 -12.55 -12.82 2.04
CA PRO A 118 -11.86 -12.72 3.32
C PRO A 118 -12.54 -11.69 4.24
N ALA A 119 -12.20 -11.71 5.52
CA ALA A 119 -12.53 -10.61 6.42
C ALA A 119 -11.62 -9.40 6.13
N ALA A 120 -12.16 -8.19 6.30
CA ALA A 120 -11.37 -6.97 6.20
C ALA A 120 -10.28 -6.94 7.29
N ALA A 121 -9.03 -6.76 6.86
CA ALA A 121 -7.85 -6.87 7.73
C ALA A 121 -6.69 -5.96 7.28
N VAL A 122 -6.73 -5.46 6.05
CA VAL A 122 -5.83 -4.42 5.53
C VAL A 122 -6.59 -3.11 5.53
N SER A 123 -6.00 -2.04 6.07
CA SER A 123 -6.67 -0.73 6.15
C SER A 123 -5.69 0.41 5.92
N PRO A 124 -6.05 1.44 5.14
CA PRO A 124 -5.17 2.55 4.74
C PRO A 124 -4.65 3.38 5.91
N ASP A 125 -5.31 3.31 7.06
CA ASP A 125 -4.97 4.01 8.29
C ASP A 125 -4.36 3.09 9.37
N LEU A 126 -4.06 1.83 9.04
CA LEU A 126 -3.59 0.82 9.99
C LEU A 126 -4.53 0.60 11.19
N ASN A 127 -5.81 0.96 11.05
CA ASN A 127 -6.79 1.01 12.14
C ASN A 127 -6.41 1.99 13.28
N ILE A 128 -5.53 2.95 12.99
CA ILE A 128 -5.13 3.99 13.93
C ILE A 128 -6.16 5.11 13.91
N ASP A 129 -6.55 5.58 15.10
CA ASP A 129 -7.43 6.73 15.22
C ASP A 129 -6.65 8.04 15.03
N PHE A 130 -6.90 8.72 13.91
CA PHE A 130 -6.33 10.03 13.60
C PHE A 130 -7.26 11.18 13.98
N THR A 131 -8.44 10.94 14.56
CA THR A 131 -9.39 12.03 14.90
C THR A 131 -8.85 12.98 15.97
N GLY A 132 -7.86 12.55 16.74
CA GLY A 132 -7.06 13.40 17.62
C GLY A 132 -6.04 14.28 16.90
N MET A 133 -6.09 14.39 15.57
CA MET A 133 -5.19 15.26 14.81
C MET A 133 -5.30 16.68 15.36
N PRO A 134 -4.20 17.22 15.89
CA PRO A 134 -4.30 18.49 16.58
C PRO A 134 -4.59 19.58 15.56
N VAL A 135 -5.68 20.29 15.80
CA VAL A 135 -5.98 21.55 15.11
C VAL A 135 -5.24 22.65 15.85
N ILE A 136 -4.61 23.55 15.11
CA ILE A 136 -3.95 24.70 15.72
C ILE A 136 -4.97 25.48 16.58
N PRO A 137 -4.74 25.59 17.90
CA PRO A 137 -5.67 26.27 18.78
C PRO A 137 -5.71 27.77 18.48
N THR A 138 -6.91 28.34 18.59
CA THR A 138 -7.10 29.80 18.59
C THR A 138 -6.89 30.34 20.00
N TYR A 139 -6.14 31.44 20.11
CA TYR A 139 -5.90 32.13 21.37
C TYR A 139 -6.69 33.46 21.38
N PRO A 140 -7.93 33.46 21.92
CA PRO A 140 -8.85 34.60 21.82
C PRO A 140 -8.55 35.73 22.83
N THR A 141 -7.68 35.49 23.80
CA THR A 141 -7.30 36.47 24.84
C THR A 141 -6.41 37.61 24.30
N PHE A 142 -5.99 37.53 23.04
CA PHE A 142 -5.12 38.50 22.38
C PHE A 142 -5.93 39.43 21.47
N SER A 143 -5.43 40.66 21.25
CA SER A 143 -6.04 41.62 20.34
C SER A 143 -5.00 42.10 19.31
N PRO A 144 -5.10 41.68 18.03
CA PRO A 144 -6.07 40.71 17.51
C PRO A 144 -5.81 39.28 18.03
N PRO A 145 -6.83 38.40 18.03
CA PRO A 145 -6.66 37.00 18.39
C PRO A 145 -5.58 36.33 17.55
N ILE A 146 -4.70 35.56 18.20
CA ILE A 146 -3.72 34.76 17.47
C ILE A 146 -4.42 33.45 17.08
N ALA A 147 -4.73 33.32 15.80
CA ALA A 147 -5.40 32.18 15.21
C ALA A 147 -4.60 31.62 14.03
N ALA A 148 -4.88 30.36 13.70
CA ALA A 148 -4.36 29.76 12.47
C ALA A 148 -4.81 30.57 11.25
N SER A 149 -3.93 30.71 10.26
CA SER A 149 -4.32 31.30 8.98
C SER A 149 -5.43 30.49 8.29
N ALA A 150 -6.22 31.15 7.41
CA ALA A 150 -7.25 30.48 6.62
C ALA A 150 -6.70 29.30 5.80
N THR A 151 -5.46 29.40 5.34
CA THR A 151 -4.72 28.33 4.63
C THR A 151 -4.55 27.10 5.51
N VAL A 152 -4.14 27.29 6.77
CA VAL A 152 -3.98 26.17 7.72
C VAL A 152 -5.33 25.57 8.08
N THR A 153 -6.37 26.38 8.32
CA THR A 153 -7.73 25.87 8.56
C THR A 153 -8.24 25.03 7.40
N ALA A 154 -8.01 25.47 6.16
CA ALA A 154 -8.38 24.70 4.96
C ALA A 154 -7.56 23.40 4.80
N ALA A 155 -6.26 23.41 5.16
CA ALA A 155 -5.43 22.21 5.15
C ALA A 155 -5.88 21.19 6.21
N ALA A 156 -6.20 21.64 7.44
CA ALA A 156 -6.74 20.81 8.50
C ALA A 156 -8.10 20.19 8.11
N ALA A 157 -8.98 20.96 7.46
CA ALA A 157 -10.26 20.43 6.96
C ALA A 157 -10.07 19.34 5.89
N ARG A 158 -9.09 19.49 4.98
CA ARG A 158 -8.73 18.46 3.99
C ARG A 158 -8.16 17.20 4.66
N ALA A 159 -7.33 17.36 5.68
CA ALA A 159 -6.81 16.26 6.48
C ALA A 159 -7.95 15.48 7.17
N GLN A 160 -8.91 16.19 7.78
CA GLN A 160 -10.08 15.56 8.40
C GLN A 160 -10.92 14.77 7.39
N ALA A 161 -11.14 15.33 6.19
CA ALA A 161 -11.83 14.61 5.13
C ALA A 161 -11.08 13.34 4.69
N ALA A 162 -9.75 13.38 4.62
CA ALA A 162 -8.93 12.19 4.32
C ALA A 162 -9.02 11.13 5.43
N ILE A 163 -9.07 11.53 6.70
CA ILE A 163 -9.28 10.62 7.84
C ILE A 163 -10.63 9.91 7.73
N THR A 164 -11.70 10.65 7.45
CA THR A 164 -13.04 10.07 7.27
C THR A 164 -13.08 9.13 6.06
N ALA A 165 -12.42 9.48 4.96
CA ALA A 165 -12.35 8.62 3.78
C ALA A 165 -11.60 7.32 4.09
N ALA A 166 -10.46 7.38 4.79
CA ALA A 166 -9.67 6.22 5.16
C ALA A 166 -10.41 5.32 6.17
N SER A 167 -11.06 5.89 7.18
CA SER A 167 -11.79 5.11 8.19
C SER A 167 -13.00 4.37 7.61
N ALA A 168 -13.66 4.97 6.61
CA ALA A 168 -14.74 4.31 5.87
C ALA A 168 -14.27 3.06 5.10
N ARG A 169 -12.96 2.93 4.83
CA ARG A 169 -12.39 1.74 4.17
C ARG A 169 -12.18 0.55 5.10
N ARG A 170 -12.13 0.73 6.42
CA ARG A 170 -11.82 -0.36 7.38
C ARG A 170 -12.72 -1.59 7.27
N ALA A 171 -13.97 -1.42 6.82
CA ALA A 171 -14.94 -2.50 6.66
C ALA A 171 -15.04 -3.01 5.21
N VAL A 172 -14.30 -2.42 4.26
CA VAL A 172 -14.37 -2.78 2.85
C VAL A 172 -13.35 -3.88 2.56
N VAL A 173 -13.84 -5.01 2.08
CA VAL A 173 -12.99 -6.13 1.64
C VAL A 173 -12.50 -5.88 0.22
N ASN A 174 -11.20 -6.04 0.00
CA ASN A 174 -10.58 -6.01 -1.31
C ASN A 174 -9.50 -7.10 -1.45
N GLY A 175 -8.83 -7.15 -2.60
CA GLY A 175 -7.86 -8.21 -2.85
C GLY A 175 -6.55 -8.12 -2.06
N LEU A 176 -6.26 -7.02 -1.35
CA LEU A 176 -5.17 -6.98 -0.36
C LEU A 176 -5.52 -7.83 0.87
N ASP A 177 -6.79 -7.85 1.29
CA ASP A 177 -7.24 -8.75 2.36
C ASP A 177 -7.09 -10.21 1.94
N TRP A 178 -7.39 -10.52 0.68
CA TRP A 178 -7.19 -11.85 0.13
C TRP A 178 -5.70 -12.22 0.06
N CYS A 179 -4.84 -11.29 -0.35
CA CYS A 179 -3.39 -11.47 -0.29
C CYS A 179 -2.90 -11.75 1.14
N ARG A 180 -3.50 -11.13 2.15
CA ARG A 180 -3.15 -11.39 3.55
C ARG A 180 -3.48 -12.84 3.94
N VAL A 181 -4.63 -13.37 3.51
CA VAL A 181 -5.02 -14.79 3.74
C VAL A 181 -4.11 -15.74 2.96
N LEU A 182 -3.76 -15.42 1.71
CA LEU A 182 -2.84 -16.24 0.93
C LEU A 182 -1.45 -16.28 1.57
N ARG A 183 -0.96 -15.15 2.08
CA ARG A 183 0.33 -15.09 2.78
C ARG A 183 0.33 -15.83 4.11
N SER A 184 -0.76 -15.77 4.88
CA SER A 184 -0.84 -16.57 6.10
C SER A 184 -0.85 -18.05 5.79
N PHE A 185 -1.48 -18.47 4.69
CA PHE A 185 -1.41 -19.84 4.20
C PHE A 185 0.00 -20.20 3.72
N ALA A 186 0.67 -19.35 2.96
CA ALA A 186 2.05 -19.59 2.52
C ALA A 186 3.03 -19.73 3.70
N ALA A 187 2.82 -18.98 4.79
CA ALA A 187 3.62 -19.07 6.00
C ALA A 187 3.35 -20.34 6.83
N ASN A 188 2.15 -20.92 6.73
CA ASN A 188 1.76 -22.12 7.46
C ASN A 188 1.00 -23.10 6.55
N SER A 189 1.68 -23.60 5.53
CA SER A 189 1.06 -24.41 4.48
C SER A 189 0.70 -25.83 4.92
N ALA A 190 1.25 -26.30 6.04
CA ALA A 190 1.05 -27.66 6.57
C ALA A 190 -0.14 -27.76 7.54
N VAL A 191 -1.01 -26.74 7.59
CA VAL A 191 -2.14 -26.73 8.52
C VAL A 191 -3.15 -27.83 8.14
N ALA A 192 -3.66 -28.54 9.15
CA ALA A 192 -4.56 -29.68 8.95
C ALA A 192 -5.87 -29.27 8.28
N GLY A 193 -6.30 -30.04 7.27
CA GLY A 193 -7.51 -29.77 6.50
C GLY A 193 -7.28 -28.93 5.24
N THR A 194 -6.03 -28.54 4.94
CA THR A 194 -5.69 -27.91 3.66
C THR A 194 -5.83 -28.89 2.49
N LEU A 195 -6.12 -28.36 1.31
CA LEU A 195 -6.11 -29.13 0.09
C LEU A 195 -4.68 -29.54 -0.25
N THR A 196 -4.48 -30.82 -0.51
CA THR A 196 -3.20 -31.39 -0.91
C THR A 196 -3.31 -32.12 -2.24
N ALA A 197 -2.22 -32.12 -3.01
CA ALA A 197 -2.05 -32.95 -4.20
C ALA A 197 -0.96 -34.00 -3.93
N GLY A 198 -1.23 -35.25 -4.28
CA GLY A 198 -0.33 -36.38 -4.06
C GLY A 198 -1.00 -37.58 -3.41
N ASN A 199 -0.26 -38.25 -2.54
CA ASN A 199 -0.66 -39.46 -1.83
C ASN A 199 -0.22 -39.41 -0.35
N VAL A 200 -0.49 -40.48 0.39
CA VAL A 200 -0.19 -40.58 1.84
C VAL A 200 1.29 -40.43 2.17
N SER A 201 2.19 -40.86 1.27
CA SER A 201 3.63 -40.85 1.46
C SER A 201 4.27 -39.56 0.94
N ASP A 202 3.76 -39.03 -0.18
CA ASP A 202 4.27 -37.84 -0.85
C ASP A 202 3.12 -36.92 -1.24
N SER A 203 3.02 -35.78 -0.57
CA SER A 203 2.01 -34.77 -0.86
C SER A 203 2.52 -33.35 -0.67
N MET A 204 1.87 -32.41 -1.36
CA MET A 204 2.13 -30.99 -1.18
C MET A 204 0.82 -30.23 -0.94
N PRO A 205 0.81 -29.21 -0.07
CA PRO A 205 -0.32 -28.29 0.07
C PRO A 205 -0.42 -27.39 -1.16
N VAL A 206 -1.64 -27.21 -1.65
CA VAL A 206 -1.91 -26.45 -2.88
C VAL A 206 -2.91 -25.34 -2.61
N ALA A 207 -2.73 -24.17 -3.22
CA ALA A 207 -3.75 -23.14 -3.27
C ALA A 207 -4.87 -23.54 -4.23
N TYR A 208 -4.50 -24.07 -5.40
CA TYR A 208 -5.42 -24.71 -6.33
C TYR A 208 -4.71 -25.76 -7.19
N VAL A 209 -5.51 -26.60 -7.84
CA VAL A 209 -5.05 -27.66 -8.75
C VAL A 209 -5.97 -27.74 -9.96
N LEU A 210 -5.39 -28.02 -11.12
CA LEU A 210 -6.03 -28.23 -12.41
C LEU A 210 -5.60 -29.58 -12.96
N VAL A 211 -6.55 -30.37 -13.46
CA VAL A 211 -6.24 -31.68 -14.06
C VAL A 211 -6.90 -31.80 -15.43
N HIS A 212 -6.10 -32.20 -16.40
CA HIS A 212 -6.55 -32.63 -17.72
C HIS A 212 -6.74 -34.15 -17.73
N PRO A 213 -7.85 -34.68 -18.25
CA PRO A 213 -8.18 -36.13 -18.27
C PRO A 213 -7.39 -36.92 -19.33
N GLY A 214 -6.15 -36.53 -19.62
CA GLY A 214 -5.32 -37.20 -20.61
C GLY A 214 -5.85 -37.28 -22.05
N GLU A 215 -5.31 -38.22 -22.82
CA GLU A 215 -5.66 -38.49 -24.23
C GLU A 215 -6.94 -39.33 -24.34
N ASN A 216 -7.19 -40.20 -23.36
CA ASN A 216 -8.38 -41.04 -23.29
C ASN A 216 -9.65 -40.29 -22.82
N ASN A 217 -9.53 -39.04 -22.36
CA ASN A 217 -10.58 -38.23 -21.73
C ASN A 217 -11.21 -38.88 -20.48
N GLN A 218 -10.43 -39.67 -19.75
CA GLN A 218 -10.81 -40.32 -18.51
C GLN A 218 -9.81 -39.91 -17.43
N PHE A 219 -10.34 -39.69 -16.23
CA PHE A 219 -9.47 -39.41 -15.09
C PHE A 219 -9.04 -40.72 -14.43
N ASP A 220 -7.75 -40.83 -14.19
CA ASP A 220 -7.10 -42.00 -13.63
C ASP A 220 -6.59 -41.72 -12.20
N GLY A 221 -6.22 -42.79 -11.50
CA GLY A 221 -5.63 -42.69 -10.17
C GLY A 221 -6.49 -41.92 -9.15
N ASN A 222 -5.88 -40.96 -8.46
CA ASN A 222 -6.56 -40.13 -7.46
C ASN A 222 -7.46 -39.06 -8.10
N ASN A 223 -7.29 -38.76 -9.39
CA ASN A 223 -8.12 -37.79 -10.10
C ASN A 223 -9.48 -38.38 -10.52
N ALA A 224 -9.61 -39.71 -10.51
CA ALA A 224 -10.79 -40.43 -10.94
C ALA A 224 -12.05 -40.05 -10.14
N VAL A 225 -13.21 -40.11 -10.78
CA VAL A 225 -14.51 -39.85 -10.13
C VAL A 225 -14.77 -40.93 -9.08
N GLY A 226 -14.99 -40.54 -7.83
CA GLY A 226 -15.19 -41.46 -6.70
C GLY A 226 -13.91 -41.86 -5.97
N ALA A 227 -12.76 -41.28 -6.33
CA ALA A 227 -11.53 -41.38 -5.55
C ALA A 227 -11.72 -40.80 -4.12
N SER A 228 -10.81 -41.19 -3.21
CA SER A 228 -10.87 -40.80 -1.79
C SER A 228 -11.00 -39.28 -1.63
N ALA A 229 -11.93 -38.85 -0.77
CA ALA A 229 -12.10 -37.43 -0.44
C ALA A 229 -10.84 -36.83 0.22
N THR A 230 -9.99 -37.66 0.82
CA THR A 230 -8.73 -37.23 1.46
C THR A 230 -7.63 -36.95 0.43
N TRP A 231 -7.63 -37.64 -0.72
CA TRP A 231 -6.58 -37.57 -1.74
C TRP A 231 -7.23 -37.49 -3.12
N ARG A 232 -7.76 -36.31 -3.41
CA ARG A 232 -8.62 -36.08 -4.57
C ARG A 232 -7.85 -35.73 -5.85
N PHE A 233 -6.54 -35.52 -5.74
CA PHE A 233 -5.68 -35.11 -6.86
C PHE A 233 -4.32 -35.77 -6.74
N ASP A 234 -3.82 -36.31 -7.85
CA ASP A 234 -2.49 -36.89 -7.94
C ASP A 234 -1.38 -35.82 -7.92
N PHE A 235 -0.16 -36.26 -7.60
CA PHE A 235 1.00 -35.35 -7.53
C PHE A 235 1.31 -34.75 -8.91
N PRO A 236 1.60 -33.43 -9.02
CA PRO A 236 2.00 -32.83 -10.29
C PRO A 236 3.29 -33.48 -10.82
N GLY A 237 3.27 -33.91 -12.07
CA GLY A 237 4.42 -34.59 -12.68
C GLY A 237 4.53 -36.09 -12.38
N ARG A 238 3.47 -36.72 -11.85
CA ARG A 238 3.38 -38.18 -11.77
C ARG A 238 3.76 -38.83 -13.12
N PRO A 239 4.69 -39.80 -13.14
CA PRO A 239 5.08 -40.50 -14.36
C PRO A 239 3.85 -41.09 -15.06
N GLN A 240 3.78 -40.91 -16.37
CA GLN A 240 2.72 -41.44 -17.20
C GLN A 240 2.99 -42.92 -17.48
N ASP A 241 1.94 -43.73 -17.47
CA ASP A 241 2.02 -45.16 -17.79
C ASP A 241 0.77 -45.59 -18.57
N ALA A 242 0.66 -46.88 -18.89
CA ALA A 242 -0.45 -47.39 -19.69
C ALA A 242 -1.84 -47.20 -19.05
N ASN A 243 -1.89 -46.89 -17.75
CA ASN A 243 -3.10 -46.70 -16.95
C ASN A 243 -3.15 -45.31 -16.28
N TYR A 244 -2.28 -44.37 -16.71
CA TYR A 244 -2.27 -43.00 -16.19
C TYR A 244 -1.74 -42.05 -17.27
N ASP A 245 -2.65 -41.35 -17.94
CA ASP A 245 -2.35 -40.32 -18.93
C ASP A 245 -2.79 -38.90 -18.50
N ASP A 246 -3.25 -38.75 -17.25
CA ASP A 246 -3.65 -37.48 -16.66
C ASP A 246 -2.48 -36.49 -16.49
N LEU A 247 -2.76 -35.23 -16.79
CA LEU A 247 -1.83 -34.12 -16.56
C LEU A 247 -2.35 -33.22 -15.45
N THR A 248 -1.61 -33.19 -14.34
CA THR A 248 -1.91 -32.34 -13.19
C THR A 248 -0.99 -31.13 -13.13
N LEU A 249 -1.59 -29.95 -12.99
CA LEU A 249 -0.92 -28.70 -12.66
C LEU A 249 -1.41 -28.26 -11.27
N ALA A 250 -0.49 -28.14 -10.33
CA ALA A 250 -0.79 -27.70 -8.97
C ALA A 250 0.00 -26.43 -8.65
N VAL A 251 -0.65 -25.46 -8.02
CA VAL A 251 -0.03 -24.20 -7.60
C VAL A 251 -0.08 -24.14 -6.08
N GLY A 252 1.10 -24.10 -5.46
CA GLY A 252 1.25 -23.93 -4.01
C GLY A 252 0.94 -22.49 -3.56
N PRO A 253 0.66 -22.26 -2.26
CA PRO A 253 0.34 -20.92 -1.77
C PRO A 253 1.47 -19.90 -1.96
N ALA A 254 2.73 -20.31 -1.79
CA ALA A 254 3.88 -19.43 -2.02
C ALA A 254 4.11 -19.11 -3.51
N ASP A 255 3.83 -20.06 -4.42
CA ASP A 255 3.92 -19.82 -5.86
C ASP A 255 2.83 -18.84 -6.31
N LEU A 256 1.59 -19.02 -5.83
CA LEU A 256 0.50 -18.10 -6.11
C LEU A 256 0.78 -16.69 -5.54
N ASP A 257 1.32 -16.59 -4.33
CA ASP A 257 1.69 -15.32 -3.69
C ASP A 257 2.69 -14.53 -4.55
N ALA A 258 3.70 -15.23 -5.09
CA ALA A 258 4.68 -14.64 -5.99
C ALA A 258 4.07 -14.19 -7.33
N ARG A 259 3.19 -15.00 -7.93
CA ARG A 259 2.55 -14.70 -9.23
C ARG A 259 1.60 -13.51 -9.16
N ILE A 260 0.79 -13.42 -8.09
CA ILE A 260 -0.14 -12.29 -7.88
C ILE A 260 0.62 -11.02 -7.42
N GLY A 261 1.84 -11.16 -6.91
CA GLY A 261 2.65 -10.05 -6.41
C GLY A 261 2.15 -9.53 -5.07
N CYS A 262 1.56 -10.40 -4.25
CA CYS A 262 0.94 -10.04 -2.99
C CYS A 262 1.92 -9.38 -2.01
N VAL A 263 3.18 -9.83 -1.98
CA VAL A 263 4.24 -9.20 -1.17
C VAL A 263 4.43 -7.74 -1.53
N GLY A 264 4.62 -7.43 -2.82
CA GLY A 264 4.87 -6.06 -3.28
C GLY A 264 3.69 -5.12 -2.96
N ARG A 265 2.47 -5.58 -3.25
CA ARG A 265 1.24 -4.78 -3.02
C ARG A 265 1.00 -4.50 -1.54
N LEU A 266 1.17 -5.51 -0.68
CA LEU A 266 1.02 -5.33 0.77
C LEU A 266 2.15 -4.47 1.35
N SER A 267 3.38 -4.59 0.85
CA SER A 267 4.50 -3.76 1.28
C SER A 267 4.32 -2.30 0.89
N GLU A 268 3.83 -2.01 -0.32
CA GLU A 268 3.53 -0.64 -0.77
C GLU A 268 2.41 -0.01 0.06
N MET A 269 1.33 -0.76 0.30
CA MET A 269 0.23 -0.36 1.17
C MET A 269 0.74 -0.06 2.58
N GLN A 270 1.51 -0.97 3.19
CA GLN A 270 2.05 -0.78 4.53
C GLN A 270 2.98 0.43 4.61
N ALA A 271 3.84 0.63 3.61
CA ALA A 271 4.77 1.77 3.59
C ALA A 271 4.05 3.11 3.52
N THR A 272 3.02 3.23 2.68
CA THR A 272 2.22 4.46 2.56
C THR A 272 1.42 4.76 3.83
N ALA A 273 0.84 3.74 4.45
CA ALA A 273 0.09 3.89 5.69
C ALA A 273 0.99 4.27 6.89
N GLN A 274 2.20 3.69 6.98
CA GLN A 274 3.22 4.13 7.95
C GLN A 274 3.69 5.55 7.67
N GLY A 275 3.79 5.95 6.40
CA GLY A 275 4.07 7.34 6.01
C GLY A 275 2.99 8.32 6.47
N ALA A 276 1.71 7.92 6.40
CA ALA A 276 0.61 8.70 6.97
C ALA A 276 0.72 8.82 8.49
N TYR A 277 1.07 7.75 9.19
CA TYR A 277 1.31 7.78 10.64
C TYR A 277 2.48 8.71 11.02
N ALA A 278 3.59 8.67 10.29
CA ALA A 278 4.72 9.57 10.52
C ALA A 278 4.38 11.05 10.26
N ALA A 279 3.58 11.32 9.23
CA ALA A 279 3.08 12.67 8.95
C ALA A 279 2.09 13.15 10.03
N TYR A 280 1.27 12.26 10.57
CA TYR A 280 0.42 12.55 11.72
C TYR A 280 1.23 12.91 12.97
N ASP A 281 2.30 12.17 13.27
CA ASP A 281 3.18 12.50 14.39
C ASP A 281 3.88 13.85 14.19
N SER A 282 4.28 14.18 12.96
CA SER A 282 4.80 15.50 12.60
C SER A 282 3.77 16.62 12.85
N ALA A 283 2.49 16.36 12.59
CA ALA A 283 1.41 17.32 12.90
C ALA A 283 1.26 17.54 14.41
N ARG A 284 1.51 16.52 15.24
CA ARG A 284 1.52 16.66 16.70
C ARG A 284 2.68 17.51 17.19
N VAL A 285 3.88 17.28 16.67
CA VAL A 285 5.06 18.12 16.99
C VAL A 285 4.83 19.57 16.55
N MET A 286 4.16 19.78 15.42
CA MET A 286 3.85 21.10 14.89
C MET A 286 2.94 21.91 15.83
N GLN A 287 2.02 21.26 16.55
CA GLN A 287 1.18 21.92 17.54
C GLN A 287 2.01 22.52 18.70
N GLU A 288 2.99 21.76 19.20
CA GLU A 288 3.90 22.23 20.25
C GLU A 288 4.81 23.36 19.73
N TYR A 289 5.28 23.24 18.49
CA TYR A 289 6.05 24.32 17.88
C TYR A 289 5.23 25.60 17.72
N TRP A 290 3.94 25.48 17.38
CA TRP A 290 3.02 26.62 17.32
C TRP A 290 2.83 27.28 18.69
N SER A 291 2.65 26.50 19.76
CA SER A 291 2.46 27.04 21.10
C SER A 291 3.67 27.87 21.57
N LEU A 292 4.88 27.41 21.25
CA LEU A 292 6.13 28.17 21.51
C LEU A 292 6.18 29.49 20.73
N ARG A 293 5.71 29.52 19.48
CA ARG A 293 5.66 30.75 18.68
C ARG A 293 4.66 31.75 19.22
N VAL A 294 3.50 31.28 19.69
CA VAL A 294 2.52 32.14 20.37
C VAL A 294 3.12 32.72 21.66
N PHE A 295 3.87 31.91 22.42
CA PHE A 295 4.61 32.39 23.59
C PHE A 295 5.65 33.47 23.24
N ASP A 296 6.45 33.28 22.19
CA ASP A 296 7.44 34.26 21.73
C ASP A 296 6.80 35.61 21.38
N ILE A 297 5.66 35.59 20.66
CA ILE A 297 4.91 36.81 20.33
C ILE A 297 4.39 37.47 21.60
N THR A 298 3.83 36.70 22.52
CA THR A 298 3.30 37.21 23.79
C THR A 298 4.41 37.87 24.64
N ALA A 299 5.60 37.27 24.67
CA ALA A 299 6.75 37.83 25.35
C ALA A 299 7.23 39.13 24.67
N ALA A 300 7.27 39.15 23.34
CA ALA A 300 7.65 40.34 22.57
C ALA A 300 6.65 41.49 22.72
N GLU A 301 5.35 41.21 22.71
CA GLU A 301 4.29 42.20 22.98
C GLU A 301 4.41 42.78 24.39
N SER A 302 4.64 41.93 25.39
CA SER A 302 4.87 42.38 26.77
C SER A 302 6.12 43.25 26.89
N ALA A 303 7.18 42.94 26.13
CA ALA A 303 8.39 43.76 26.08
C ALA A 303 8.13 45.14 25.44
N VAL A 304 7.32 45.22 24.38
CA VAL A 304 6.89 46.50 23.79
C VAL A 304 6.09 47.32 24.79
N GLN A 305 5.08 46.73 25.46
CA GLN A 305 4.28 47.43 26.47
C GLN A 305 5.13 47.94 27.64
N SER A 306 6.08 47.13 28.11
CA SER A 306 7.03 47.54 29.14
C SER A 306 7.93 48.69 28.66
N ALA A 307 8.45 48.61 27.43
CA ALA A 307 9.25 49.69 26.83
C ALA A 307 8.45 50.99 26.64
N GLU A 308 7.17 50.92 26.26
CA GLU A 308 6.28 52.09 26.17
C GLU A 308 6.09 52.75 27.53
N SER A 309 5.88 51.96 28.58
CA SER A 309 5.82 52.47 29.96
C SER A 309 7.16 53.07 30.42
N GLY A 310 8.27 52.48 29.98
CA GLY A 310 9.63 52.98 30.20
C GLY A 310 9.86 54.35 29.52
N VAL A 311 9.40 54.51 28.29
CA VAL A 311 9.43 55.80 27.58
C VAL A 311 8.55 56.83 28.29
N ALA A 312 7.35 56.45 28.72
CA ALA A 312 6.44 57.35 29.44
C ALA A 312 7.02 57.81 30.80
N THR A 313 7.63 56.90 31.55
CA THR A 313 8.31 57.22 32.82
C THR A 313 9.58 58.04 32.60
N ALA A 314 10.37 57.75 31.56
CA ALA A 314 11.53 58.58 31.19
C ALA A 314 11.11 59.98 30.74
N ALA A 315 10.01 60.10 29.99
CA ALA A 315 9.43 61.38 29.60
C ALA A 315 8.89 62.15 30.80
N LEU A 316 8.25 61.47 31.76
CA LEU A 316 7.84 62.05 33.04
C LEU A 316 9.05 62.55 33.84
N ALA A 317 10.13 61.75 33.90
CA ALA A 317 11.37 62.14 34.57
C ALA A 317 12.04 63.35 33.89
N LEU A 318 12.03 63.41 32.56
CA LEU A 318 12.47 64.57 31.79
C LEU A 318 11.58 65.79 32.08
N ALA A 319 10.26 65.63 32.12
CA ALA A 319 9.32 66.69 32.47
C ALA A 319 9.57 67.22 33.89
N VAL A 320 9.78 66.33 34.87
CA VAL A 320 10.15 66.69 36.25
C VAL A 320 11.52 67.37 36.30
N ALA A 321 12.51 66.90 35.53
CA ALA A 321 13.83 67.55 35.41
C ALA A 321 13.72 68.97 34.81
N THR A 322 12.86 69.16 33.80
CA THR A 322 12.58 70.50 33.24
C THR A 322 11.78 71.38 34.21
N ALA A 323 10.85 70.80 34.99
CA ALA A 323 10.08 71.51 36.01
C ALA A 323 10.96 71.91 37.21
N SER A 324 11.94 71.09 37.59
CA SER A 324 12.93 71.45 38.62
C SER A 324 13.91 72.53 38.12
N GLY A 325 14.02 72.74 36.81
CA GLY A 325 14.58 73.97 36.23
C GLY A 325 13.76 75.23 36.57
N VAL A 326 12.44 75.11 36.73
CA VAL A 326 11.52 76.23 37.05
C VAL A 326 11.31 76.41 38.56
N ILE A 327 11.44 75.35 39.37
CA ILE A 327 11.29 75.43 40.83
C ILE A 327 12.48 76.15 41.50
N SER A 328 13.60 76.35 40.79
CA SER A 328 14.71 77.19 41.27
C SER A 328 14.36 78.68 41.42
N ILE A 329 13.21 79.14 40.90
CA ILE A 329 12.72 80.52 41.09
C ILE A 329 11.70 80.63 42.24
N ALA A 330 11.12 79.53 42.71
CA ALA A 330 10.10 79.58 43.77
C ALA A 330 10.66 79.55 45.20
N SER A 331 11.89 79.07 45.42
CA SER A 331 12.47 78.97 46.78
C SER A 331 13.43 80.10 47.18
N ALA A 332 13.55 81.16 46.38
CA ALA A 332 14.32 82.36 46.77
C ALA A 332 13.46 83.43 47.49
N ALA A 333 12.15 83.21 47.63
CA ALA A 333 11.24 84.22 48.16
C ALA A 333 10.93 84.09 49.67
N ASN A 334 11.38 83.04 50.36
CA ASN A 334 11.25 82.92 51.81
C ASN A 334 12.57 82.46 52.44
N SER A 335 13.44 83.43 52.69
CA SER A 335 14.64 83.38 53.55
C SER A 335 14.26 82.94 54.99
N GLU A 336 15.11 82.37 55.85
CA GLU A 336 16.53 82.59 56.08
C GLU A 336 17.21 81.32 56.63
N GLY A 337 18.45 81.06 56.20
CA GLY A 337 19.41 80.22 56.93
C GLY A 337 19.87 78.93 56.23
N VAL A 338 21.16 78.91 55.87
CA VAL A 338 22.03 77.75 55.55
C VAL A 338 22.26 77.44 54.06
N THR A 339 23.41 77.97 53.60
CA THR A 339 24.41 77.46 52.63
C THR A 339 24.00 77.03 51.21
N ALA A 340 24.44 77.85 50.27
CA ALA A 340 24.94 77.54 48.94
C ALA A 340 25.44 76.09 48.70
N PHE A 341 24.76 75.34 47.81
CA PHE A 341 25.37 74.58 46.70
C PHE A 341 24.32 73.89 45.78
N VAL A 342 23.58 74.60 44.91
CA VAL A 342 22.75 73.92 43.88
C VAL A 342 22.69 74.65 42.52
N VAL A 343 23.78 75.27 42.06
CA VAL A 343 23.84 75.81 40.66
C VAL A 343 24.50 74.83 39.67
N GLY A 344 24.95 73.65 40.11
CA GLY A 344 25.60 72.66 39.24
C GLY A 344 24.80 71.41 38.84
N ILE A 345 23.60 71.18 39.39
CA ILE A 345 22.98 69.83 39.38
C ILE A 345 21.68 69.73 38.55
N ALA A 346 21.16 70.84 38.00
CA ALA A 346 20.02 70.75 37.07
C ALA A 346 20.44 70.32 35.65
N ALA A 347 21.59 70.80 35.15
CA ALA A 347 22.07 70.48 33.80
C ALA A 347 22.56 69.01 33.68
N ALA A 348 23.18 68.46 34.74
CA ALA A 348 23.60 67.06 34.76
C ALA A 348 22.41 66.09 34.76
N ASN A 349 21.34 66.41 35.51
CA ASN A 349 20.12 65.61 35.53
C ASN A 349 19.33 65.71 34.21
N LEU A 350 19.34 66.87 33.54
CA LEU A 350 18.73 67.02 32.21
C LEU A 350 19.48 66.20 31.16
N VAL A 351 20.82 66.22 31.13
CA VAL A 351 21.61 65.41 30.18
C VAL A 351 21.42 63.91 30.43
N VAL A 352 21.35 63.48 31.69
CA VAL A 352 21.06 62.08 32.05
C VAL A 352 19.61 61.71 31.70
N ALA A 353 18.62 62.60 31.91
CA ALA A 353 17.23 62.36 31.54
C ALA A 353 17.00 62.35 30.01
N ILE A 354 17.70 63.21 29.26
CA ILE A 354 17.73 63.18 27.79
C ILE A 354 18.39 61.88 27.31
N ALA A 355 19.51 61.48 27.91
CA ALA A 355 20.14 60.21 27.57
C ALA A 355 19.20 59.03 27.88
N GLN A 356 18.50 59.03 29.03
CA GLN A 356 17.55 57.98 29.41
C GLN A 356 16.32 57.92 28.50
N THR A 357 15.79 59.06 28.04
CA THR A 357 14.70 59.09 27.05
C THR A 357 15.15 58.59 25.68
N VAL A 358 16.38 58.91 25.24
CA VAL A 358 16.96 58.38 24.00
C VAL A 358 17.18 56.86 24.11
N TYR A 359 17.73 56.37 25.22
CA TYR A 359 17.90 54.93 25.45
C TYR A 359 16.57 54.19 25.55
N ALA A 360 15.56 54.77 26.21
CA ALA A 360 14.22 54.20 26.29
C ALA A 360 13.51 54.18 24.92
N ALA A 361 13.67 55.23 24.11
CA ALA A 361 13.16 55.27 22.75
C ALA A 361 13.83 54.22 21.85
N LYS A 362 15.15 54.08 21.95
CA LYS A 362 15.91 53.03 21.24
C LYS A 362 15.46 51.62 21.67
N ALA A 363 15.25 51.40 22.97
CA ALA A 363 14.74 50.13 23.49
C ALA A 363 13.31 49.82 22.98
N LEU A 364 12.47 50.85 22.82
CA LEU A 364 11.15 50.70 22.21
C LEU A 364 11.23 50.33 20.71
N ASP A 365 12.12 50.96 19.95
CA ASP A 365 12.34 50.61 18.54
C ASP A 365 12.89 49.19 18.37
N GLU A 366 13.84 48.78 19.21
CA GLU A 366 14.37 47.41 19.25
C GLU A 366 13.26 46.39 19.62
N ALA A 367 12.40 46.70 20.60
CA ALA A 367 11.27 45.86 20.98
C ALA A 367 10.22 45.73 19.85
N LYS A 368 9.92 46.82 19.15
CA LYS A 368 9.02 46.81 17.98
C LYS A 368 9.59 45.99 16.82
N ALA A 369 10.88 46.12 16.54
CA ALA A 369 11.56 45.30 15.53
C ALA A 369 11.54 43.81 15.91
N ALA A 370 11.78 43.47 17.17
CA ALA A 370 11.71 42.09 17.66
C ALA A 370 10.30 41.50 17.54
N LEU A 371 9.25 42.30 17.81
CA LEU A 371 7.86 41.90 17.63
C LEU A 371 7.54 41.64 16.14
N GLN A 372 8.03 42.50 15.24
CA GLN A 372 7.85 42.28 13.80
C GLN A 372 8.51 40.98 13.34
N VAL A 373 9.74 40.71 13.77
CA VAL A 373 10.44 39.45 13.49
C VAL A 373 9.68 38.24 14.06
N ALA A 374 9.09 38.35 15.26
CA ALA A 374 8.27 37.28 15.84
C ALA A 374 7.02 36.98 14.98
N LYS A 375 6.36 38.03 14.46
CA LYS A 375 5.21 37.90 13.55
C LYS A 375 5.60 37.31 12.19
N GLU A 376 6.75 37.69 11.64
CA GLU A 376 7.28 37.10 10.39
C GLU A 376 7.59 35.60 10.58
N LYS A 377 8.18 35.22 11.72
CA LYS A 377 8.42 33.81 12.08
C LYS A 377 7.11 33.03 12.23
N GLN A 378 6.05 33.65 12.75
CA GLN A 378 4.73 33.03 12.83
C GLN A 378 4.14 32.79 11.45
N ALA A 379 4.21 33.77 10.54
CA ALA A 379 3.71 33.61 9.17
C ALA A 379 4.44 32.49 8.40
N ALA A 380 5.75 32.35 8.59
CA ALA A 380 6.51 31.21 8.06
C ALA A 380 6.08 29.88 8.69
N THR A 381 5.75 29.90 9.99
CA THR A 381 5.24 28.73 10.73
C THR A 381 3.84 28.31 10.25
N ASP A 382 2.97 29.25 9.89
CA ASP A 382 1.68 28.98 9.24
C ASP A 382 1.85 28.20 7.92
N ALA A 383 2.75 28.66 7.05
CA ALA A 383 3.04 27.99 5.79
C ALA A 383 3.55 26.55 6.01
N TYR A 384 4.45 26.37 6.99
CA TYR A 384 4.97 25.05 7.35
C TYR A 384 3.88 24.14 7.94
N ALA A 385 3.00 24.67 8.79
CA ALA A 385 1.87 23.90 9.33
C ALA A 385 0.95 23.40 8.22
N ALA A 386 0.57 24.27 7.28
CA ALA A 386 -0.25 23.89 6.13
C ALA A 386 0.41 22.77 5.31
N GLN A 387 1.73 22.84 5.11
CA GLN A 387 2.50 21.81 4.41
C GLN A 387 2.47 20.46 5.15
N ILE A 388 2.52 20.45 6.49
CA ILE A 388 2.43 19.21 7.27
C ILE A 388 1.06 18.56 7.11
N TYR A 389 -0.03 19.33 7.25
CA TYR A 389 -1.39 18.82 7.03
C TYR A 389 -1.57 18.30 5.61
N ASP A 390 -1.01 18.98 4.60
CA ASP A 390 -1.07 18.57 3.21
C ASP A 390 -0.27 17.31 2.94
N THR A 391 0.91 17.17 3.55
CA THR A 391 1.74 15.96 3.47
C THR A 391 0.99 14.77 4.04
N PHE A 392 0.39 14.92 5.24
CA PHE A 392 -0.46 13.89 5.83
C PHE A 392 -1.66 13.54 4.94
N THR A 393 -2.35 14.55 4.42
CA THR A 393 -3.49 14.36 3.53
C THR A 393 -3.09 13.56 2.29
N GLN A 394 -1.96 13.91 1.67
CA GLN A 394 -1.47 13.24 0.47
C GLN A 394 -1.06 11.79 0.74
N THR A 395 -0.32 11.51 1.83
CA THR A 395 0.10 10.15 2.17
C THR A 395 -1.10 9.26 2.50
N LEU A 396 -2.05 9.76 3.29
CA LEU A 396 -3.26 9.01 3.63
C LEU A 396 -4.19 8.80 2.42
N ALA A 397 -4.33 9.81 1.56
CA ALA A 397 -5.08 9.69 0.31
C ALA A 397 -4.42 8.68 -0.64
N ASN A 398 -3.08 8.62 -0.69
CA ASN A 398 -2.36 7.63 -1.48
C ASN A 398 -2.55 6.22 -0.92
N ALA A 399 -2.46 6.03 0.40
CA ALA A 399 -2.79 4.75 1.04
C ALA A 399 -4.23 4.31 0.73
N THR A 400 -5.18 5.24 0.79
CA THR A 400 -6.59 4.99 0.42
C THR A 400 -6.74 4.60 -1.05
N LYS A 401 -6.00 5.23 -1.96
CA LYS A 401 -6.01 4.85 -3.39
C LYS A 401 -5.45 3.46 -3.62
N LEU A 402 -4.39 3.07 -2.91
CA LEU A 402 -3.83 1.71 -3.00
C LEU A 402 -4.81 0.66 -2.48
N ASP A 403 -5.50 0.96 -1.37
CA ASP A 403 -6.56 0.10 -0.83
C ASP A 403 -7.72 -0.07 -1.84
N VAL A 404 -8.18 1.03 -2.45
CA VAL A 404 -9.21 0.99 -3.50
C VAL A 404 -8.72 0.23 -4.75
N LYS A 405 -7.44 0.37 -5.10
CA LYS A 405 -6.83 -0.32 -6.25
C LYS A 405 -6.80 -1.84 -6.02
N GLY A 406 -6.50 -2.29 -4.80
CA GLY A 406 -6.45 -3.71 -4.46
C GLY A 406 -5.46 -4.49 -5.34
N LEU A 407 -5.97 -5.49 -6.06
CA LEU A 407 -5.18 -6.30 -7.01
C LEU A 407 -5.20 -5.79 -8.45
N ASN A 408 -5.95 -4.73 -8.73
CA ASN A 408 -5.99 -4.19 -10.09
C ASN A 408 -4.57 -3.75 -10.49
N PRO A 409 -4.15 -4.00 -11.75
CA PRO A 409 -2.82 -3.64 -12.24
C PRO A 409 -2.56 -2.13 -12.18
#